data_AF-A0A1Q7PMK4-F1
#
_entry.id   AF-A0A1Q7PMK4-F1
#
_cell.length_a   1.000
_cell.length_b   1.000
_cell.length_c   1.000
_cell.angle_alpha   90.00
_cell.angle_beta   90.00
_cell.angle_gamma   90.00
#
_symmetry.space_group_name_H-M   'P 1'
#
loop_
_entity.id
_entity.type
_entity.pdbx_description
1 polymer ?
#
loop_
_entity_poly.entity_id
_entity_poly.type
_entity_poly.pdbx_seq_one_letter_code
_entity_poly.pdbx_strand_id
1 'polypeptide(L)'
;MERSLQATGAFLSVSPAPPRYQDRARVRYATGQYLLGRRGEAMAVWEELAQRQPADPELLAEIVLGCAKAKADCAQIEPWAMRAIEAGEGKKTRPLNIALGQHYLWRRDYDRAVAYLEAGRDKSNKNRIEANDPVMLVNLAEAYYRRRQFSEGLEIYFEMSKHFPVVRRIQEATQSIYSMEHKSAGDVRIF
;
A
#
# COMPACT_ATOMS: atom_id res chain seq x y z
N MET A 1 19.63 5.03 -4.91
CA MET A 1 18.82 6.05 -4.21
C MET A 1 19.26 7.46 -4.60
N GLU A 2 20.55 7.77 -4.46
CA GLU A 2 21.12 9.12 -4.68
C GLU A 2 20.80 9.73 -6.06
N ARG A 3 20.95 8.96 -7.16
CA ARG A 3 20.59 9.45 -8.51
C ARG A 3 19.10 9.86 -8.64
N SER A 4 18.20 9.12 -8.00
CA SER A 4 16.76 9.45 -8.00
C SER A 4 16.48 10.73 -7.22
N LEU A 5 17.18 10.92 -6.09
CA LEU A 5 17.06 12.12 -5.28
C LEU A 5 17.61 13.34 -6.00
N GLN A 6 18.77 13.21 -6.64
CA GLN A 6 19.39 14.27 -7.45
C GLN A 6 18.47 14.69 -8.60
N ALA A 7 17.91 13.74 -9.35
CA ALA A 7 16.97 14.04 -10.43
C ALA A 7 15.70 14.76 -9.93
N THR A 8 15.19 14.34 -8.78
CA THR A 8 13.99 14.97 -8.18
C THR A 8 14.30 16.37 -7.65
N GLY A 9 15.48 16.57 -7.04
CA GLY A 9 15.96 17.89 -6.62
C GLY A 9 16.17 18.84 -7.80
N ALA A 10 16.73 18.34 -8.90
CA ALA A 10 16.87 19.10 -10.13
C ALA A 10 15.50 19.50 -10.71
N PHE A 11 14.53 18.58 -10.74
CA PHE A 11 13.16 18.91 -11.15
C PHE A 11 12.55 20.03 -10.29
N LEU A 12 12.72 19.95 -8.96
CA LEU A 12 12.22 20.98 -8.03
C LEU A 12 12.88 22.35 -8.22
N SER A 13 14.08 22.40 -8.82
CA SER A 13 14.78 23.65 -9.15
C SER A 13 14.31 24.31 -10.47
N VAL A 14 13.46 23.66 -11.27
CA VAL A 14 12.96 24.19 -12.55
C VAL A 14 11.55 24.78 -12.39
N SER A 15 11.37 26.02 -12.84
CA SER A 15 10.36 26.94 -12.28
C SER A 15 9.05 27.18 -13.08
N PRO A 16 8.50 26.24 -13.89
CA PRO A 16 7.05 26.28 -14.08
C PRO A 16 6.34 24.92 -14.12
N ALA A 17 6.74 23.93 -13.32
CA ALA A 17 5.89 22.75 -13.14
C ALA A 17 4.59 23.12 -12.39
N PRO A 18 3.41 22.64 -12.81
CA PRO A 18 2.16 22.87 -12.07
C PRO A 18 2.25 22.39 -10.60
N PRO A 19 1.55 23.03 -9.64
CA PRO A 19 1.67 22.75 -8.21
C PRO A 19 1.51 21.26 -7.84
N ARG A 20 0.56 20.55 -8.47
CA ARG A 20 0.37 19.10 -8.24
C ARG A 20 1.62 18.27 -8.54
N TYR A 21 2.38 18.62 -9.58
CA TYR A 21 3.62 17.92 -9.90
C TYR A 21 4.75 18.32 -8.97
N GLN A 22 4.80 19.58 -8.54
CA GLN A 22 5.76 20.03 -7.52
C GLN A 22 5.54 19.31 -6.20
N ASP A 23 4.31 19.24 -5.70
CA ASP A 23 4.00 18.58 -4.43
C ASP A 23 4.34 17.09 -4.47
N ARG A 24 3.99 16.37 -5.55
CA ARG A 24 4.41 14.97 -5.73
C ARG A 24 5.93 14.82 -5.77
N ALA A 25 6.64 15.73 -6.40
CA ALA A 25 8.11 15.73 -6.41
C ALA A 25 8.68 16.02 -5.00
N ARG A 26 8.08 16.94 -4.23
CA ARG A 26 8.45 17.20 -2.84
C ARG A 26 8.28 15.97 -1.96
N VAL A 27 7.18 15.23 -2.11
CA VAL A 27 6.97 13.95 -1.39
C VAL A 27 8.06 12.94 -1.73
N ARG A 28 8.36 12.74 -3.03
CA ARG A 28 9.40 11.79 -3.47
C ARG A 28 10.79 12.20 -3.01
N TYR A 29 11.08 13.50 -3.03
CA TYR A 29 12.32 14.06 -2.52
C TYR A 29 12.45 13.80 -1.02
N ALA A 30 11.41 14.10 -0.23
CA ALA A 30 11.35 13.79 1.20
C ALA A 30 11.55 12.28 1.48
N THR A 31 10.92 11.38 0.71
CA THR A 31 11.16 9.93 0.83
C THR A 31 12.63 9.57 0.61
N GLY A 32 13.28 10.17 -0.39
CA GLY A 32 14.70 9.96 -0.63
C GLY A 32 15.58 10.52 0.50
N GLN A 33 15.27 11.72 1.01
CA GLN A 33 15.95 12.33 2.16
C GLN A 33 15.85 11.45 3.41
N TYR A 34 14.65 10.91 3.70
CA TYR A 34 14.43 10.01 4.83
C TYR A 34 15.33 8.77 4.74
N LEU A 35 15.39 8.16 3.56
CA LEU A 35 16.18 6.97 3.29
C LEU A 35 17.70 7.22 3.34
N LEU A 36 18.14 8.48 3.20
CA LEU A 36 19.53 8.90 3.40
C LEU A 36 19.82 9.39 4.84
N GLY A 37 18.87 9.21 5.77
CA GLY A 37 19.06 9.52 7.19
C GLY A 37 18.59 10.92 7.62
N ARG A 38 18.15 11.78 6.70
CA ARG A 38 17.60 13.12 7.01
C ARG A 38 16.12 13.02 7.35
N ARG A 39 15.83 12.27 8.42
CA ARG A 39 14.47 11.87 8.80
C ARG A 39 13.59 13.04 9.24
N GLY A 40 14.14 13.98 10.02
CA GLY A 40 13.38 15.15 10.52
C GLY A 40 12.91 16.07 9.40
N GLU A 41 13.80 16.43 8.48
CA GLU A 41 13.47 17.26 7.30
C GLU A 41 12.41 16.59 6.43
N ALA A 42 12.57 15.29 6.15
CA ALA A 42 11.61 14.54 5.36
C ALA A 42 10.23 14.48 6.02
N MET A 43 10.19 14.25 7.33
CA MET A 43 8.94 14.18 8.08
C MET A 43 8.22 15.53 8.12
N ALA A 44 8.95 16.63 8.34
CA ALA A 44 8.38 17.97 8.31
C ALA A 44 7.72 18.30 6.96
N VAL A 45 8.33 17.89 5.83
CA VAL A 45 7.73 18.07 4.50
C VAL A 45 6.45 17.25 4.35
N TRP A 46 6.44 15.99 4.78
CA TRP A 46 5.23 15.17 4.73
C TRP A 46 4.09 15.74 5.60
N GLU A 47 4.41 16.20 6.81
CA GLU A 47 3.45 16.84 7.70
C GLU A 47 2.86 18.12 7.11
N GLU A 48 3.71 19.02 6.60
CA GLU A 48 3.28 20.27 5.97
C GLU A 48 2.29 19.98 4.83
N LEU A 49 2.63 19.04 3.95
CA LEU A 49 1.79 18.70 2.80
C LEU A 49 0.48 18.02 3.22
N ALA A 50 0.51 17.14 4.23
CA ALA A 50 -0.67 16.43 4.70
C ALA A 50 -1.72 17.33 5.39
N GLN A 51 -1.29 18.45 5.97
CA GLN A 51 -2.16 19.40 6.68
C GLN A 51 -2.88 20.39 5.77
N ARG A 52 -2.49 20.48 4.48
CA ARG A 52 -3.07 21.44 3.53
C ARG A 52 -4.56 21.20 3.29
N GLN A 53 -5.29 22.29 3.07
CA GLN A 53 -6.72 22.28 2.78
C GLN A 53 -7.03 22.94 1.43
N PRO A 54 -7.98 22.40 0.65
CA PRO A 54 -8.69 21.14 0.89
C PRO A 54 -7.73 19.93 0.79
N ALA A 55 -8.01 18.88 1.56
CA ALA A 55 -7.21 17.66 1.50
C ALA A 55 -7.23 17.04 0.09
N ASP A 56 -6.05 16.67 -0.43
CA ASP A 56 -5.89 15.96 -1.69
C ASP A 56 -5.63 14.46 -1.39
N PRO A 57 -6.60 13.56 -1.62
CA PRO A 57 -6.43 12.13 -1.36
C PRO A 57 -5.30 11.49 -2.16
N GLU A 58 -4.99 11.99 -3.36
CA GLU A 58 -3.89 11.44 -4.16
C GLU A 58 -2.53 11.84 -3.59
N LEU A 59 -2.39 13.10 -3.16
CA LEU A 59 -1.16 13.56 -2.52
C LEU A 59 -0.94 12.84 -1.18
N LEU A 60 -2.00 12.68 -0.38
CA LEU A 60 -1.95 11.89 0.85
C LEU A 60 -1.55 10.43 0.58
N ALA A 61 -2.03 9.83 -0.52
CA ALA A 61 -1.65 8.48 -0.89
C ALA A 61 -0.14 8.38 -1.19
N GLU A 62 0.42 9.35 -1.94
CA GLU A 62 1.86 9.42 -2.21
C GLU A 62 2.68 9.59 -0.92
N ILE A 63 2.22 10.41 0.04
CA ILE A 63 2.87 10.58 1.34
C ILE A 63 2.89 9.26 2.11
N VAL A 64 1.73 8.61 2.25
CA VAL A 64 1.61 7.34 2.99
C VAL A 64 2.42 6.21 2.32
N LEU A 65 2.46 6.16 0.98
CA LEU A 65 3.34 5.24 0.26
C LEU A 65 4.83 5.55 0.52
N GLY A 66 5.18 6.83 0.59
CA GLY A 66 6.51 7.29 1.01
C GLY A 66 6.90 6.75 2.38
N CYS A 67 5.99 6.87 3.36
CA CYS A 67 6.15 6.32 4.70
C CYS A 67 6.35 4.79 4.68
N ALA A 68 5.49 4.06 3.96
CA ALA A 68 5.57 2.61 3.85
C ALA A 68 6.89 2.14 3.22
N LYS A 69 7.33 2.80 2.14
CA LYS A 69 8.60 2.52 1.47
C LYS A 69 9.80 2.80 2.38
N ALA A 70 9.73 3.89 3.14
CA ALA A 70 10.77 4.28 4.08
C ALA A 70 10.74 3.48 5.39
N LYS A 71 9.69 2.68 5.62
CA LYS A 71 9.37 2.05 6.91
C LYS A 71 9.36 3.09 8.04
N ALA A 72 8.86 4.28 7.74
CA ALA A 72 8.77 5.40 8.65
C ALA A 72 7.51 5.27 9.50
N ASP A 73 7.62 5.56 10.81
CA ASP A 73 6.43 5.78 11.63
C ASP A 73 5.82 7.13 11.25
N CYS A 74 4.64 7.08 10.63
CA CYS A 74 3.90 8.25 10.16
C CYS A 74 2.57 8.40 10.91
N ALA A 75 2.54 8.05 12.20
CA ALA A 75 1.36 8.16 13.06
C ALA A 75 0.69 9.55 13.03
N GLN A 76 1.46 10.62 12.82
CA GLN A 76 0.94 11.99 12.71
C GLN A 76 0.31 12.33 11.34
N ILE A 77 0.61 11.55 10.30
CA ILE A 77 0.01 11.69 8.96
C ILE A 77 -1.30 10.91 8.87
N GLU A 78 -1.38 9.76 9.56
CA GLU A 78 -2.53 8.84 9.52
C GLU A 78 -3.89 9.54 9.74
N PRO A 79 -4.08 10.43 10.73
CA PRO A 79 -5.36 11.13 10.94
C PRO A 79 -5.80 12.01 9.78
N TRP A 80 -4.88 12.54 8.98
CA TRP A 80 -5.21 13.33 7.78
C TRP A 80 -5.68 12.42 6.64
N ALA A 81 -5.01 11.28 6.45
CA ALA A 81 -5.41 10.27 5.49
C ALA A 81 -6.80 9.68 5.81
N MET A 82 -7.06 9.35 7.08
CA MET A 82 -8.36 8.81 7.51
C MET A 82 -9.50 9.81 7.28
N ARG A 83 -9.34 11.07 7.70
CA ARG A 83 -10.35 12.11 7.47
C ARG A 83 -10.61 12.34 5.99
N ALA A 84 -9.59 12.28 5.14
CA ALA A 84 -9.75 12.42 3.70
C ALA A 84 -10.52 11.22 3.08
N ILE A 85 -10.38 10.01 3.63
CA ILE A 85 -11.19 8.86 3.24
C ILE A 85 -12.65 9.06 3.67
N GLU A 86 -12.89 9.48 4.91
CA GLU A 86 -14.24 9.70 5.47
C GLU A 86 -15.02 10.78 4.71
N ALA A 87 -14.34 11.88 4.33
CA ALA A 87 -14.95 12.98 3.59
C ALA A 87 -15.06 12.70 2.07
N GLY A 88 -14.35 11.71 1.56
CA GLY A 88 -14.21 11.46 0.13
C GLY A 88 -15.19 10.42 -0.42
N GLU A 89 -15.42 10.47 -1.74
CA GLU A 89 -16.16 9.43 -2.46
C GLU A 89 -15.26 8.23 -2.74
N GLY A 90 -15.78 7.02 -2.52
CA GLY A 90 -14.98 5.78 -2.51
C GLY A 90 -14.03 5.58 -3.71
N LYS A 91 -14.42 5.96 -4.94
CA LYS A 91 -13.52 5.83 -6.12
C LYS A 91 -12.31 6.76 -6.04
N LYS A 92 -12.48 8.00 -5.57
CA LYS A 92 -11.40 9.01 -5.47
C LYS A 92 -10.41 8.67 -4.35
N THR A 93 -10.87 7.92 -3.34
CA THR A 93 -10.06 7.53 -2.19
C THR A 93 -9.43 6.14 -2.33
N ARG A 94 -9.64 5.43 -3.45
CA ARG A 94 -9.02 4.11 -3.69
C ARG A 94 -7.49 4.14 -3.54
N PRO A 95 -6.73 5.05 -4.19
CA PRO A 95 -5.28 5.07 -4.04
C PRO A 95 -4.83 5.28 -2.58
N LEU A 96 -5.57 6.10 -1.82
CA LEU A 96 -5.29 6.38 -0.42
C LEU A 96 -5.56 5.16 0.48
N ASN A 97 -6.65 4.44 0.22
CA ASN A 97 -6.93 3.16 0.87
C ASN A 97 -5.82 2.14 0.57
N ILE A 98 -5.37 2.03 -0.68
CA ILE A 98 -4.26 1.13 -1.03
C ILE A 98 -2.97 1.51 -0.28
N ALA A 99 -2.65 2.80 -0.23
CA ALA A 99 -1.48 3.31 0.48
C ALA A 99 -1.53 2.98 1.99
N LEU A 100 -2.66 3.23 2.66
CA LEU A 100 -2.85 2.87 4.07
C LEU A 100 -2.78 1.36 4.27
N GLY A 101 -3.37 0.58 3.37
CA GLY A 101 -3.30 -0.87 3.40
C GLY A 101 -1.86 -1.39 3.38
N GLN A 102 -1.03 -0.87 2.47
CA GLN A 102 0.39 -1.18 2.40
C GLN A 102 1.16 -0.69 3.64
N HIS A 103 0.80 0.47 4.18
CA HIS A 103 1.37 1.01 5.42
C HIS A 103 1.10 0.10 6.62
N TYR A 104 -0.14 -0.37 6.79
CA TYR A 104 -0.46 -1.30 7.87
C TYR A 104 0.13 -2.69 7.67
N LEU A 105 0.27 -3.15 6.42
CA LEU A 105 0.91 -4.42 6.11
C LEU A 105 2.36 -4.47 6.63
N TRP A 106 3.18 -3.45 6.38
CA TRP A 106 4.57 -3.46 6.87
C TRP A 106 4.65 -3.33 8.40
N ARG A 107 3.70 -2.61 9.01
CA ARG A 107 3.54 -2.52 10.48
C ARG A 107 3.02 -3.81 11.11
N ARG A 108 2.70 -4.82 10.29
CA ARG A 108 2.12 -6.11 10.70
C ARG A 108 0.74 -6.00 11.34
N ASP A 109 0.05 -4.89 11.11
CA ASP A 109 -1.35 -4.74 11.48
C ASP A 109 -2.21 -5.29 10.34
N TYR A 110 -2.33 -6.62 10.31
CA TYR A 110 -2.94 -7.32 9.20
C TYR A 110 -4.46 -7.08 9.12
N ASP A 111 -5.12 -6.79 10.25
CA ASP A 111 -6.54 -6.47 10.29
C ASP A 111 -6.82 -5.16 9.55
N ARG A 112 -6.08 -4.09 9.89
CA ARG A 112 -6.21 -2.82 9.15
C ARG A 112 -5.70 -2.95 7.72
N ALA A 113 -4.63 -3.72 7.47
CA ALA A 113 -4.14 -3.95 6.12
C ALA A 113 -5.23 -4.53 5.21
N VAL A 114 -5.90 -5.61 5.63
CA VAL A 114 -7.00 -6.21 4.87
C VAL A 114 -8.14 -5.20 4.67
N ALA A 115 -8.57 -4.50 5.74
CA ALA A 115 -9.69 -3.56 5.66
C ALA A 115 -9.45 -2.46 4.60
N TYR A 116 -8.28 -1.84 4.61
CA TYR A 116 -7.95 -0.77 3.67
C TYR A 116 -7.64 -1.28 2.26
N LEU A 117 -6.95 -2.41 2.10
CA LEU A 117 -6.71 -2.99 0.77
C LEU A 117 -8.03 -3.43 0.10
N GLU A 118 -8.97 -3.97 0.87
CA GLU A 118 -10.33 -4.29 0.41
C GLU A 118 -11.13 -3.04 0.01
N ALA A 119 -11.00 -1.95 0.77
CA ALA A 119 -11.64 -0.67 0.43
C ALA A 119 -11.05 -0.07 -0.85
N GLY A 120 -9.76 -0.28 -1.12
CA GLY A 120 -9.08 0.13 -2.34
C GLY A 120 -9.37 -0.73 -3.57
N ARG A 121 -9.85 -1.96 -3.38
CA ARG A 121 -10.12 -2.95 -4.44
C ARG A 121 -11.40 -2.64 -5.22
N ASP A 122 -11.37 -2.84 -6.54
CA ASP A 122 -12.57 -2.87 -7.36
C ASP A 122 -13.36 -4.15 -7.12
N LYS A 123 -14.41 -4.05 -6.30
CA LYS A 123 -15.23 -5.20 -5.89
C LYS A 123 -16.06 -5.80 -7.02
N SER A 124 -16.40 -5.01 -8.05
CA SER A 124 -17.17 -5.50 -9.20
C SER A 124 -16.32 -6.34 -10.16
N ASN A 125 -15.01 -6.14 -10.17
CA ASN A 125 -14.04 -6.89 -10.97
C ASN A 125 -12.99 -7.54 -10.07
N LYS A 126 -13.47 -8.28 -9.05
CA LYS A 126 -12.64 -8.91 -8.02
C LYS A 126 -11.45 -9.65 -8.66
N ASN A 127 -10.25 -9.37 -8.14
CA ASN A 127 -8.96 -9.99 -8.50
C ASN A 127 -8.48 -9.79 -9.95
N ARG A 128 -9.25 -9.13 -10.83
CA ARG A 128 -8.82 -8.83 -12.21
C ARG A 128 -7.75 -7.75 -12.22
N ILE A 129 -6.64 -8.01 -12.92
CA ILE A 129 -5.50 -7.10 -12.98
C ILE A 129 -5.75 -5.88 -13.88
N GLU A 130 -6.76 -5.96 -14.75
CA GLU A 130 -7.20 -4.84 -15.60
C GLU A 130 -7.94 -3.78 -14.77
N ALA A 131 -8.52 -4.18 -13.63
CA ALA A 131 -9.32 -3.31 -12.77
C ALA A 131 -8.63 -2.95 -11.45
N ASN A 132 -7.55 -3.65 -11.10
CA ASN A 132 -6.86 -3.51 -9.82
C ASN A 132 -5.34 -3.47 -10.01
N ASP A 133 -4.66 -2.68 -9.19
CA ASP A 133 -3.21 -2.67 -9.13
C ASP A 133 -2.68 -4.07 -8.74
N PRO A 134 -1.80 -4.70 -9.55
CA PRO A 134 -1.27 -6.03 -9.25
C PRO A 134 -0.47 -6.11 -7.95
N VAL A 135 0.26 -5.05 -7.58
CA VAL A 135 1.01 -4.98 -6.32
C VAL A 135 0.05 -4.90 -5.14
N MET A 136 -1.04 -4.13 -5.26
CA MET A 136 -2.11 -4.11 -4.26
C MET A 136 -2.71 -5.51 -4.05
N LEU A 137 -2.99 -6.25 -5.13
CA LEU A 137 -3.52 -7.61 -5.04
C LEU A 137 -2.55 -8.56 -4.32
N VAL A 138 -1.24 -8.48 -4.61
CA VAL A 138 -0.23 -9.28 -3.90
C VAL A 138 -0.17 -8.92 -2.42
N ASN A 139 -0.22 -7.63 -2.08
CA ASN A 139 -0.24 -7.16 -0.69
C ASN A 139 -1.49 -7.65 0.06
N LEU A 140 -2.65 -7.67 -0.61
CA LEU A 140 -3.90 -8.17 -0.04
C LEU A 140 -3.83 -9.67 0.18
N ALA A 141 -3.30 -10.43 -0.78
CA ALA A 141 -3.08 -11.85 -0.64
C ALA A 141 -2.08 -12.19 0.49
N GLU A 142 -1.02 -11.38 0.67
CA GLU A 142 -0.12 -11.51 1.82
C GLU A 142 -0.86 -11.22 3.12
N ALA A 143 -1.63 -10.14 3.20
CA ALA A 143 -2.39 -9.79 4.40
C ALA A 143 -3.36 -10.93 4.78
N TYR A 144 -4.05 -11.52 3.79
CA TYR A 144 -4.89 -12.70 3.99
C TYR A 144 -4.11 -13.91 4.48
N TYR A 145 -2.97 -14.23 3.86
CA TYR A 145 -2.09 -15.31 4.30
C TYR A 145 -1.67 -15.15 5.77
N ARG A 146 -1.30 -13.92 6.18
CA ARG A 146 -0.90 -13.61 7.55
C ARG A 146 -2.04 -13.77 8.56
N ARG A 147 -3.28 -13.59 8.11
CA ARG A 147 -4.51 -13.85 8.89
C ARG A 147 -5.03 -15.29 8.76
N ARG A 148 -4.30 -16.19 8.10
CA ARG A 148 -4.72 -17.57 7.78
C ARG A 148 -6.00 -17.67 6.94
N GLN A 149 -6.34 -16.60 6.22
CA GLN A 149 -7.44 -16.56 5.26
C GLN A 149 -6.95 -17.08 3.89
N PHE A 150 -6.49 -18.33 3.88
CA PHE A 150 -5.74 -18.86 2.74
C PHE A 150 -6.58 -18.97 1.47
N SER A 151 -7.88 -19.28 1.59
CA SER A 151 -8.81 -19.34 0.45
C SER A 151 -8.84 -18.03 -0.34
N GLU A 152 -8.97 -16.91 0.35
CA GLU A 152 -9.07 -15.59 -0.26
C GLU A 152 -7.75 -15.18 -0.92
N GLY A 153 -6.61 -15.48 -0.28
CA GLY A 153 -5.28 -15.27 -0.88
C GLY A 153 -5.04 -16.16 -2.11
N LEU A 154 -5.48 -17.42 -2.08
CA LEU A 154 -5.35 -18.36 -3.20
C LEU A 154 -6.19 -17.94 -4.40
N GLU A 155 -7.39 -17.41 -4.21
CA GLU A 155 -8.20 -16.85 -5.30
C GLU A 155 -7.48 -15.71 -6.03
N ILE A 156 -6.80 -14.83 -5.27
CA ILE A 156 -6.02 -13.74 -5.85
C ILE A 156 -4.84 -14.30 -6.65
N TYR A 157 -4.03 -15.19 -6.05
CA TYR A 157 -2.87 -15.75 -6.74
C TYR A 157 -3.26 -16.58 -7.95
N PHE A 158 -4.38 -17.31 -7.91
CA PHE A 158 -4.91 -18.03 -9.05
C PHE A 158 -5.19 -17.08 -10.22
N GLU A 159 -5.93 -15.99 -9.99
CA GLU A 159 -6.24 -15.03 -11.05
C GLU A 159 -4.97 -14.37 -11.60
N MET A 160 -4.07 -13.91 -10.72
CA MET A 160 -2.81 -13.30 -11.12
C MET A 160 -1.90 -14.25 -11.91
N SER A 161 -1.92 -15.55 -11.59
CA SER A 161 -1.07 -16.55 -12.26
C SER A 161 -1.36 -16.70 -13.76
N LYS A 162 -2.56 -16.32 -14.21
CA LYS A 162 -2.95 -16.32 -15.63
C LYS A 162 -2.12 -15.34 -16.47
N HIS A 163 -1.63 -14.28 -15.85
CA HIS A 163 -0.86 -13.22 -16.50
C HIS A 163 0.60 -13.18 -16.06
N PHE A 164 0.89 -13.60 -14.83
CA PHE A 164 2.22 -13.60 -14.24
C PHE A 164 2.61 -15.02 -13.81
N PRO A 165 3.27 -15.81 -14.68
CA PRO A 165 3.64 -17.20 -14.39
C PRO A 165 4.46 -17.37 -13.10
N VAL A 166 5.23 -16.35 -12.70
CA VAL A 166 5.97 -16.36 -11.43
C VAL A 166 5.07 -16.46 -10.20
N VAL A 167 3.84 -15.93 -10.25
CA VAL A 167 2.87 -15.99 -9.15
C VAL A 167 2.37 -17.41 -8.91
N ARG A 168 2.42 -18.28 -9.94
CA ARG A 168 2.03 -19.69 -9.81
C ARG A 168 2.80 -20.41 -8.70
N ARG A 169 4.09 -20.12 -8.54
CA ARG A 169 4.92 -20.72 -7.48
C ARG A 169 4.46 -20.28 -6.08
N ILE A 170 4.04 -19.03 -5.94
CA ILE A 170 3.49 -18.49 -4.69
C ILE A 170 2.15 -19.15 -4.37
N GLN A 171 1.30 -19.33 -5.39
CA GLN A 171 0.04 -20.04 -5.27
C GLN A 171 0.24 -21.48 -4.77
N GLU A 172 1.16 -22.23 -5.40
CA GLU A 172 1.44 -23.64 -5.04
C GLU A 172 2.00 -23.78 -3.62
N ALA A 173 2.90 -22.86 -3.22
CA ALA A 173 3.42 -22.81 -1.86
C ALA A 173 2.30 -22.54 -0.84
N THR A 174 1.45 -21.55 -1.11
CA THR A 174 0.30 -21.20 -0.26
C THR A 174 -0.69 -22.36 -0.16
N GLN A 175 -0.98 -23.03 -1.28
CA GLN A 175 -1.87 -24.19 -1.34
C GLN A 175 -1.34 -25.36 -0.50
N SER A 176 -0.03 -25.58 -0.53
CA SER A 176 0.62 -26.63 0.27
C SER A 176 0.47 -26.36 1.77
N ILE A 177 0.67 -25.11 2.21
CA ILE A 177 0.49 -24.69 3.61
C ILE A 177 -0.97 -24.85 4.03
N TYR A 178 -1.91 -24.36 3.21
CA TYR A 178 -3.34 -24.51 3.45
C TYR A 178 -3.75 -25.99 3.64
N SER A 179 -3.28 -26.87 2.76
CA SER A 179 -3.55 -28.31 2.86
C SER A 179 -2.96 -28.95 4.12
N MET A 180 -1.78 -28.52 4.58
CA MET A 180 -1.20 -29.00 5.84
C MET A 180 -1.99 -28.55 7.06
N GLU A 181 -2.38 -27.27 7.12
CA GLU A 181 -3.18 -26.75 8.24
C GLU A 181 -4.56 -27.42 8.31
N HIS A 182 -5.23 -27.61 7.16
CA HIS A 182 -6.53 -28.30 7.13
C HIS A 182 -6.46 -29.78 7.47
N LYS A 183 -5.43 -30.50 7.01
CA LYS A 183 -5.21 -31.90 7.43
C LYS A 183 -4.97 -31.99 8.94
N SER A 184 -4.14 -31.10 9.47
CA SER A 184 -3.84 -31.04 10.90
C SER A 184 -5.09 -30.74 11.76
N ALA A 185 -6.00 -29.89 11.26
CA ALA A 185 -7.28 -29.61 11.92
C ALA A 185 -8.26 -30.80 11.87
N GLY A 186 -8.22 -31.61 10.80
CA GLY A 186 -9.03 -32.81 10.65
C GLY A 186 -8.54 -34.02 11.45
N ASP A 187 -7.24 -34.05 11.81
CA ASP A 187 -6.63 -35.12 12.62
C ASP A 187 -6.84 -34.95 14.14
N VAL A 188 -7.47 -33.86 14.59
CA VAL A 188 -7.88 -33.69 15.99
C VAL A 188 -9.07 -34.63 16.28
N ARG A 189 -8.76 -35.86 16.69
CA ARG A 189 -9.75 -36.77 17.27
C ARG A 189 -10.29 -36.16 18.55
N ILE A 190 -11.58 -35.85 18.54
CA ILE A 190 -12.36 -35.57 19.75
C ILE A 190 -12.33 -36.87 20.58
N PHE A 191 -11.73 -36.83 21.76
CA PHE A 191 -11.80 -37.89 22.77
C PHE A 191 -13.02 -37.67 23.67
#